data_AF-A0A536H7I3-F1
#
_entry.id   AF-A0A536H7I3-F1
#
_cell.length_a   1.000
_cell.length_b   1.000
_cell.length_c   1.000
_cell.angle_alpha   90.00
_cell.angle_beta   90.00
_cell.angle_gamma   90.00
#
_symmetry.space_group_name_H-M   'P 1'
#
loop_
_entity.id
_entity.type
_entity.pdbx_description
1 polymer ?
#
loop_
_entity_poly.entity_id
_entity_poly.type
_entity_poly.pdbx_seq_one_letter_code
_entity_poly.pdbx_strand_id
1 'polypeptide(L)' 'KIVHFPVIMFGSDYWAGLHQWIRDRVLAEGKISPEDLDLMVVTDDIQHAADIVQQYYQRKVLESKPKERAEPKKSDAQ' A
#
# COMPACT_ATOMS: atom_id res chain seq x y z
N LYS A 1 10.19 2.46 -8.86
CA LYS A 1 9.50 3.15 -7.74
C LYS A 1 8.72 2.08 -6.99
N ILE A 2 8.98 1.87 -5.70
CA ILE A 2 8.25 0.87 -4.90
C ILE A 2 6.86 1.44 -4.63
N VAL A 3 5.82 0.72 -5.07
CA VAL A 3 4.43 1.09 -4.83
C VAL A 3 4.05 0.50 -3.48
N HIS A 4 3.64 1.35 -2.54
CA HIS A 4 3.17 0.90 -1.23
C HIS A 4 1.78 0.30 -1.45
N PHE A 5 1.70 -1.02 -1.55
CA PHE A 5 0.48 -1.77 -1.83
C PHE A 5 0.21 -2.71 -0.65
N PRO A 6 -1.04 -2.80 -0.14
CA PRO A 6 -1.35 -3.67 0.98
C PRO A 6 -1.18 -5.15 0.59
N VAL A 7 -0.47 -5.92 1.41
CA VAL A 7 -0.28 -7.36 1.28
C VAL A 7 -1.25 -8.05 2.23
N ILE A 8 -2.28 -8.69 1.67
CA ILE A 8 -3.26 -9.43 2.46
C ILE A 8 -2.77 -10.87 2.69
N MET A 9 -2.74 -11.28 3.95
CA MET A 9 -2.36 -12.60 4.42
C MET A 9 -3.57 -13.25 5.09
N PHE A 10 -4.26 -14.14 4.37
CA PHE A 10 -5.49 -14.76 4.85
C PHE A 10 -5.21 -16.03 5.68
N GLY A 11 -5.86 -16.20 6.82
CA GLY A 11 -5.64 -17.32 7.73
C GLY A 11 -4.62 -16.96 8.82
N SER A 12 -5.08 -16.32 9.90
CA SER A 12 -4.23 -15.78 10.95
C SER A 12 -3.38 -16.85 11.62
N ASP A 13 -3.93 -18.01 11.92
CA ASP A 13 -3.21 -19.14 12.53
C ASP A 13 -2.03 -19.61 11.68
N TYR A 14 -2.23 -19.69 10.36
CA TYR A 14 -1.18 -20.13 9.43
C TYR A 14 -0.04 -19.11 9.35
N TRP A 15 -0.38 -17.81 9.30
CA TRP A 15 0.58 -16.74 9.11
C TRP A 15 1.18 -16.18 10.41
N ALA A 16 0.62 -16.52 11.57
CA ALA A 16 1.05 -15.99 12.87
C ALA A 16 2.56 -16.16 13.10
N GLY A 17 3.11 -17.33 12.81
CA GLY A 17 4.54 -17.60 13.00
C GLY A 17 5.43 -16.74 12.09
N LEU A 18 5.06 -16.58 10.82
CA LEU A 18 5.81 -15.74 9.89
C LEU A 18 5.70 -14.26 10.28
N HIS A 19 4.48 -13.79 10.55
CA HIS A 19 4.23 -12.40 10.92
C HIS A 19 5.00 -12.02 12.20
N GLN A 20 5.01 -12.92 13.19
CA GLN A 20 5.81 -12.75 14.40
C GLN A 20 7.31 -12.73 14.11
N TRP A 21 7.83 -13.63 13.28
CA TRP A 21 9.24 -13.64 12.91
C TRP A 21 9.67 -12.36 12.20
N ILE A 22 8.85 -11.84 11.28
CA ILE A 22 9.14 -10.58 10.58
C ILE A 22 9.25 -9.43 11.59
N ARG A 23 8.29 -9.32 12.52
CA ARG A 23 8.30 -8.28 13.55
C ARG A 23 9.48 -8.43 14.52
N ASP A 24 9.75 -9.63 15.00
CA ASP A 24 10.67 -9.83 16.13
C ASP A 24 12.13 -9.96 15.67
N ARG A 25 12.38 -10.34 14.40
CA ARG A 25 13.72 -10.49 13.84
C ARG A 25 14.02 -9.48 12.73
N VAL A 26 13.22 -9.50 11.67
CA VAL A 26 13.53 -8.74 10.45
C VAL A 26 13.49 -7.23 10.73
N LEU A 27 12.47 -6.76 11.45
CA LEU A 27 12.39 -5.37 11.90
C LEU A 27 13.48 -5.04 12.92
N ALA A 28 13.71 -5.90 13.91
CA ALA A 28 14.72 -5.68 14.96
C ALA A 28 16.15 -5.56 14.40
N GLU A 29 16.45 -6.29 13.32
CA GLU A 29 17.73 -6.22 12.61
C GLU A 29 17.79 -5.08 11.57
N GLY A 30 16.76 -4.23 11.50
CA GLY A 30 16.69 -3.06 10.62
C GLY A 30 16.62 -3.43 9.14
N LYS A 31 16.10 -4.61 8.79
CA LYS A 31 15.96 -5.04 7.39
C LYS A 31 14.72 -4.47 6.71
N ILE A 32 13.76 -4.00 7.49
CA ILE A 32 12.56 -3.29 7.07
C ILE A 32 12.34 -2.07 7.98
N SER A 33 11.58 -1.10 7.50
CA SER A 33 11.07 0.01 8.31
C SER A 33 9.84 -0.43 9.12
N PRO A 34 9.53 0.23 10.25
CA PRO A 34 8.29 -0.01 10.98
C PRO A 34 7.04 0.13 10.09
N GLU A 35 7.06 1.09 9.17
CA GLU A 35 5.96 1.37 8.25
C GLU A 35 5.73 0.24 7.23
N ASP A 36 6.73 -0.60 6.96
CA ASP A 36 6.55 -1.79 6.12
C ASP A 36 5.63 -2.83 6.78
N LEU A 37 5.54 -2.86 8.12
CA LEU A 37 4.58 -3.73 8.81
C LEU A 37 3.14 -3.30 8.56
N ASP A 38 2.88 -2.00 8.43
CA ASP A 38 1.54 -1.46 8.17
C ASP A 38 1.01 -1.86 6.79
N LEU A 39 1.89 -2.29 5.88
CA LEU A 39 1.51 -2.82 4.58
C LEU A 39 1.01 -4.26 4.67
N MET A 40 1.35 -5.01 5.72
CA MET A 40 0.94 -6.39 5.89
C MET A 40 -0.34 -6.47 6.72
N VAL A 41 -1.37 -7.07 6.16
CA VAL A 41 -2.65 -7.25 6.83
C VAL A 41 -2.93 -8.74 6.96
N VAL A 42 -2.91 -9.24 8.19
CA VAL A 42 -3.34 -10.60 8.51
C VAL A 42 -4.82 -10.58 8.90
N THR A 43 -5.65 -11.36 8.23
CA THR A 43 -7.11 -11.38 8.49
C THR A 43 -7.72 -12.75 8.19
N ASP A 44 -8.80 -13.10 8.89
CA ASP A 44 -9.67 -14.25 8.60
C ASP A 44 -11.02 -13.83 8.01
N ASP A 45 -11.24 -12.52 7.87
CA ASP A 45 -12.46 -11.97 7.28
C ASP A 45 -12.20 -11.54 5.83
N ILE A 46 -12.95 -12.16 4.93
CA ILE A 46 -12.92 -11.90 3.49
C ILE A 46 -13.45 -10.50 3.18
N GLN A 47 -14.47 -10.02 3.90
CA GLN A 47 -15.00 -8.68 3.71
C GLN A 47 -13.96 -7.64 4.10
N HIS A 48 -13.33 -7.82 5.26
CA HIS A 48 -12.24 -6.94 5.69
C HIS A 48 -11.08 -6.88 4.68
N ALA A 49 -10.66 -8.03 4.14
CA ALA A 49 -9.64 -8.10 3.10
C ALA A 49 -10.06 -7.31 1.83
N ALA A 50 -11.29 -7.51 1.37
CA ALA A 50 -11.82 -6.82 0.20
C ALA A 50 -11.91 -5.30 0.42
N ASP A 51 -12.32 -4.88 1.61
CA ASP A 51 -12.44 -3.47 1.97
C ASP A 51 -11.09 -2.75 1.93
N ILE A 52 -10.04 -3.37 2.46
CA ILE A 52 -8.68 -2.80 2.44
C ILE A 52 -8.20 -2.58 1.00
N VAL A 53 -8.38 -3.59 0.14
CA VAL A 53 -8.00 -3.51 -1.27
C VAL A 53 -8.80 -2.41 -1.97
N GLN A 54 -10.13 -2.37 -1.77
CA GLN A 54 -10.98 -1.32 -2.36
C GLN A 54 -10.59 0.08 -1.89
N GLN A 55 -10.36 0.28 -0.60
CA GLN A 55 -9.94 1.57 -0.03
C GLN A 55 -8.60 2.04 -0.61
N TYR A 56 -7.65 1.11 -0.78
CA TYR A 56 -6.37 1.43 -1.39
C TYR A 56 -6.53 1.92 -2.85
N TYR A 57 -7.31 1.20 -3.66
CA TYR A 57 -7.56 1.59 -5.06
C TYR A 57 -8.31 2.93 -5.14
N GLN A 58 -9.32 3.15 -4.30
CA GLN A 58 -10.05 4.42 -4.25
C GLN A 58 -9.11 5.58 -3.94
N ARG A 59 -8.24 5.44 -2.94
CA ARG A 59 -7.23 6.45 -2.60
C ARG A 59 -6.30 6.73 -3.77
N LYS A 60 -5.79 5.69 -4.43
CA LYS A 60 -4.93 5.85 -5.60
C LYS A 60 -5.62 6.56 -6.75
N VAL A 61 -6.90 6.26 -7.02
CA VAL A 61 -7.70 6.94 -8.05
C VAL A 61 -7.91 8.42 -7.71
N LEU A 62 -8.18 8.75 -6.44
CA LEU A 62 -8.32 10.14 -5.99
C LEU A 62 -7.01 10.92 -6.12
N GLU A 63 -5.88 10.29 -5.79
CA GLU A 63 -4.52 10.88 -5.92
C GLU A 63 -4.09 11.07 -7.38
N SER A 64 -4.65 10.32 -8.32
CA SER A 64 -4.24 10.32 -9.74
C SER A 64 -5.14 11.17 -10.65
N LYS A 65 -6.03 12.01 -10.10
CA LYS A 65 -6.75 13.02 -10.90
C LYS A 65 -5.74 13.92 -11.64
N PRO A 66 -5.89 14.17 -12.95
CA PRO A 66 -4.92 14.92 -13.72
C PRO A 66 -4.81 16.36 -13.20
N LYS A 67 -3.57 16.86 -13.05
CA LYS A 67 -3.35 18.31 -13.10
C LYS A 67 -3.95 18.79 -14.42
N GLU A 68 -4.97 19.64 -14.31
CA GLU A 68 -5.58 20.35 -15.43
C GLU A 68 -4.48 20.79 -16.40
N ARG A 69 -4.58 20.28 -17.62
CA ARG A 69 -3.60 20.45 -18.68
C ARG A 69 -3.45 21.95 -18.91
N ALA A 70 -2.39 22.55 -18.35
CA ALA A 70 -2.07 23.95 -18.58
C ALA A 70 -2.11 24.19 -20.09
N GLU A 71 -3.03 25.04 -20.53
CA GLU A 71 -3.16 25.42 -21.93
C GLU A 71 -1.81 25.95 -22.41
N PRO A 72 -1.26 25.48 -23.54
CA PRO A 72 -0.07 26.08 -24.07
C PRO A 72 -0.41 27.53 -24.45
N LYS A 73 0.13 28.50 -23.72
CA LYS A 73 0.18 29.89 -24.19
C LYS A 73 0.84 29.85 -25.55
N LYS A 74 0.06 30.09 -26.61
CA LYS A 74 0.59 30.50 -27.91
C LYS A 74 1.32 31.82 -27.65
N SER A 75 2.62 31.74 -27.42
CA SER A 75 3.49 32.90 -27.56
C SER A 75 3.61 33.13 -29.05
N ASP A 76 3.17 34.29 -29.49
CA ASP A 76 3.56 34.90 -30.75
C ASP A 76 5.05 34.67 -31.01
N ALA A 77 5.34 34.15 -32.20
CA ALA A 77 6.64 34.27 -32.84
C ALA A 77 6.37 34.72 -34.27
N GLN A 78 7.06 35.79 -34.64
CA GLN A 78 6.94 36.64 -35.82
C GLN A 78 7.02 35.91 -37.16
#